data_AF-A0A2V5KPC1-F1
#
_entry.id   AF-A0A2V5KPC1-F1
#
_cell.length_a   1.000
_cell.length_b   1.000
_cell.length_c   1.000
_cell.angle_alpha   90.00
_cell.angle_beta   90.00
_cell.angle_gamma   90.00
#
_symmetry.space_group_name_H-M   'P 1'
#
loop_
_entity.id
_entity.type
_entity.pdbx_description
1 polymer ?
#
loop_
_entity_poly.entity_id
_entity_poly.type
_entity_poly.pdbx_seq_one_letter_code
_entity_poly.pdbx_strand_id
1 'polypeptide(L)'
;QNQFWNSDKKGIYVDVITGEPLFASVDKFDAQIGMPTFSKPISKDLLVEYLDTSNDMRRTEVRAKRSNAHLGHVFADPKSPTGQRYAVNSAAFHFIPVEEMKGRGYEAYVSLFDKK
;
A
#
# COMPACT_ATOMS: atom_id res chain seq x y z
N GLN A 1 -0.17 18.86 2.56
CA GLN A 1 -0.55 18.17 3.81
C GLN A 1 -0.91 16.72 3.47
N ASN A 2 -0.17 15.74 3.98
CA ASN A 2 -0.42 14.30 3.72
C ASN A 2 -1.62 13.81 4.55
N GLN A 3 -2.85 14.06 4.12
CA GLN A 3 -4.08 13.81 4.90
C GLN A 3 -4.27 12.35 5.39
N PHE A 4 -3.50 11.39 4.89
CA PHE A 4 -3.64 9.96 5.22
C PHE A 4 -2.58 9.42 6.20
N TRP A 5 -1.65 10.25 6.69
CA TRP A 5 -0.55 9.77 7.53
C TRP A 5 -1.04 9.24 8.89
N ASN A 6 -2.01 9.94 9.51
CA ASN A 6 -2.40 9.74 10.91
C ASN A 6 -3.77 9.08 11.15
N SER A 7 -4.36 8.47 10.11
CA SER A 7 -5.59 7.69 10.31
C SER A 7 -5.24 6.24 10.62
N ASP A 8 -5.33 5.85 11.88
CA ASP A 8 -5.44 4.45 12.36
C ASP A 8 -6.77 3.77 11.94
N LYS A 9 -7.44 4.32 10.93
CA LYS A 9 -8.69 3.79 10.43
C LYS A 9 -8.45 2.45 9.73
N LYS A 10 -9.28 1.46 10.06
CA LYS A 10 -9.31 0.19 9.35
C LYS A 10 -9.90 0.40 7.96
N GLY A 11 -9.19 -0.03 6.92
CA GLY A 11 -9.61 0.11 5.53
C GLY A 11 -8.54 -0.30 4.54
N ILE A 12 -8.89 -0.26 3.26
CA ILE A 12 -7.99 -0.58 2.15
C ILE A 12 -7.57 0.67 1.40
N TYR A 13 -6.39 0.62 0.82
CA TYR A 13 -5.86 1.62 -0.10
C TYR A 13 -6.00 1.08 -1.51
N VAL A 14 -6.88 1.71 -2.28
CA VAL A 14 -7.14 1.35 -3.66
C VAL A 14 -6.39 2.26 -4.62
N ASP A 15 -6.06 1.75 -5.80
CA ASP A 15 -5.52 2.52 -6.91
C ASP A 15 -6.50 3.64 -7.31
N VAL A 16 -5.99 4.86 -7.42
CA VAL A 16 -6.83 6.04 -7.73
C VAL A 16 -7.43 6.02 -9.15
N ILE A 17 -6.84 5.25 -10.07
CA ILE A 17 -7.23 5.17 -11.49
C ILE A 17 -8.20 4.01 -11.72
N THR A 18 -7.89 2.84 -11.17
CA THR A 18 -8.60 1.57 -11.43
C THR A 18 -9.50 1.11 -10.30
N GLY A 19 -9.30 1.63 -9.08
CA GLY A 19 -10.00 1.15 -7.88
C GLY A 19 -9.49 -0.19 -7.37
N GLU A 20 -8.37 -0.73 -7.88
CA GLU A 20 -7.88 -2.02 -7.40
C GLU A 20 -7.34 -1.93 -5.96
N PRO A 21 -7.67 -2.89 -5.10
CA PRO A 21 -7.20 -2.92 -3.71
C PRO A 21 -5.74 -3.36 -3.65
N LEU A 22 -4.83 -2.39 -3.47
CA LEU A 22 -3.39 -2.63 -3.50
C LEU A 22 -2.81 -2.94 -2.11
N PHE A 23 -3.22 -2.17 -1.10
CA PHE A 23 -2.71 -2.30 0.28
C PHE A 23 -3.85 -2.29 1.30
N ALA A 24 -3.61 -2.90 2.47
CA ALA A 24 -4.54 -2.89 3.58
C ALA A 24 -3.94 -2.16 4.78
N SER A 25 -4.75 -1.42 5.54
CA SER A 25 -4.25 -0.68 6.71
C SER A 25 -3.82 -1.58 7.87
N VAL A 26 -4.22 -2.86 7.89
CA VAL A 26 -3.71 -3.86 8.84
C VAL A 26 -2.22 -4.18 8.65
N ASP A 27 -1.73 -4.01 7.43
CA ASP A 27 -0.32 -4.24 7.08
C ASP A 27 0.49 -2.94 7.10
N LYS A 28 -0.17 -1.81 7.38
CA LYS A 28 0.48 -0.51 7.58
C LYS A 28 1.22 -0.53 8.92
N PHE A 29 2.47 -0.06 8.91
CA PHE A 29 3.26 0.09 10.12
C PHE A 29 3.99 1.43 10.10
N ASP A 30 4.30 1.97 11.28
CA ASP A 30 5.07 3.20 11.38
C ASP A 30 6.58 2.90 11.26
N ALA A 31 7.19 3.33 10.15
CA ALA A 31 8.63 3.24 9.94
C ALA A 31 9.38 4.51 10.39
N GLN A 32 8.71 5.47 11.05
CA GLN A 32 9.26 6.78 11.45
C GLN A 32 9.90 7.60 10.30
N ILE A 33 9.48 7.37 9.05
CA ILE A 33 10.01 8.07 7.86
C ILE A 33 9.09 9.18 7.34
N GLY A 34 7.93 9.42 7.97
CA GLY A 34 6.98 10.47 7.57
C GLY A 34 6.14 10.15 6.31
N MET A 35 6.21 8.92 5.80
CA MET A 35 5.43 8.42 4.65
C MET A 35 4.67 7.15 5.04
N PRO A 36 3.52 6.84 4.41
CA PRO A 36 2.81 5.60 4.70
C PRO A 36 3.65 4.39 4.25
N THR A 37 3.95 3.52 5.20
CA THR A 37 4.72 2.30 4.98
C THR A 37 3.88 1.06 5.23
N PHE A 38 4.01 0.09 4.33
CA PHE A 38 3.32 -1.19 4.42
C PHE A 38 4.32 -2.33 4.44
N SER A 39 4.00 -3.38 5.18
CA SER A 39 4.82 -4.60 5.24
C SER A 39 4.61 -5.48 4.01
N LYS A 40 3.40 -5.51 3.46
CA LYS A 40 3.06 -6.26 2.26
C LYS A 40 1.87 -5.65 1.51
N PRO A 41 1.75 -5.92 0.20
CA PRO A 41 0.52 -5.70 -0.54
C PRO A 41 -0.53 -6.75 -0.20
N ILE A 42 -1.78 -6.47 -0.61
CA ILE A 42 -2.88 -7.44 -0.57
C ILE A 42 -2.54 -8.66 -1.43
N SER A 43 -1.97 -8.42 -2.62
CA SER A 43 -1.44 -9.48 -3.48
C SER A 43 -0.23 -8.96 -4.26
N LYS A 44 0.83 -9.77 -4.32
CA LYS A 44 2.01 -9.46 -5.15
C LYS A 44 1.67 -9.44 -6.64
N ASP A 45 0.63 -10.15 -7.06
CA ASP A 45 0.22 -10.14 -8.47
C ASP A 45 -0.39 -8.80 -8.90
N LEU A 46 -0.81 -7.94 -7.98
CA LEU A 46 -1.37 -6.62 -8.30
C LEU A 46 -0.28 -5.56 -8.53
N LEU A 47 0.97 -5.89 -8.24
CA LEU A 47 2.10 -4.99 -8.30
C LEU A 47 3.13 -5.47 -9.32
N VAL A 48 3.86 -4.51 -9.87
CA VAL A 48 5.03 -4.76 -10.71
C VAL A 48 6.21 -4.05 -10.08
N GLU A 49 7.29 -4.81 -9.91
CA GLU A 49 8.55 -4.37 -9.34
C GLU A 49 9.54 -4.09 -10.48
N TYR A 50 10.04 -2.87 -10.55
CA TYR A 50 11.05 -2.44 -11.52
C TYR A 50 12.33 -2.05 -10.79
N LEU A 51 13.48 -2.45 -11.34
CA LEU A 51 14.75 -1.98 -10.82
C LEU A 51 14.94 -0.51 -11.18
N ASP A 52 14.96 0.36 -10.17
CA ASP A 52 15.28 1.77 -10.27
C ASP A 52 16.73 1.98 -9.85
N THR A 53 17.59 2.29 -10.82
CA THR A 53 19.01 2.62 -10.59
C THR A 53 19.30 4.13 -10.62
N SER A 54 18.26 4.95 -10.52
CA SER A 54 18.40 6.41 -10.56
C SER A 54 19.09 6.94 -9.30
N ASN A 55 19.76 8.09 -9.43
CA ASN A 55 20.46 8.80 -8.35
C ASN A 55 21.57 7.96 -7.67
N ASP A 56 22.27 7.10 -8.41
CA ASP A 56 23.31 6.19 -7.88
C ASP A 56 22.82 5.23 -6.77
N MET A 57 21.49 5.10 -6.62
CA MET A 57 20.87 4.19 -5.67
C MET A 57 20.26 3.01 -6.42
N ARG A 58 20.42 1.80 -5.89
CA ARG A 58 19.69 0.61 -6.35
C ARG A 58 18.44 0.45 -5.49
N ARG A 59 17.29 0.82 -6.03
CA ARG A 59 15.98 0.71 -5.39
C ARG A 59 15.06 -0.13 -6.27
N THR A 60 14.00 -0.66 -5.69
CA THR A 60 12.96 -1.35 -6.44
C THR A 60 11.73 -0.45 -6.46
N GLU A 61 11.45 0.13 -7.62
CA GLU A 61 10.22 0.88 -7.87
C GLU A 61 9.03 -0.09 -7.89
N VAL A 62 7.92 0.33 -7.29
CA VAL A 62 6.68 -0.42 -7.26
C VAL A 62 5.61 0.35 -8.02
N ARG A 63 4.98 -0.34 -8.97
CA ARG A 63 3.88 0.19 -9.77
C ARG A 63 2.65 -0.71 -9.68
N ALA A 64 1.48 -0.13 -9.86
CA ALA A 64 0.25 -0.90 -9.98
C ALA A 64 0.22 -1.62 -11.35
N LYS A 65 -0.12 -2.91 -11.36
CA LYS A 65 -0.03 -3.74 -12.57
C LYS A 65 -0.98 -3.30 -13.68
N ARG A 66 -2.21 -2.89 -13.34
CA ARG A 66 -3.22 -2.53 -14.36
C ARG A 66 -3.13 -1.10 -14.84
N SER A 67 -2.89 -0.16 -13.95
CA SER A 67 -2.81 1.27 -14.28
C SER A 67 -1.40 1.70 -14.69
N ASN A 68 -0.38 0.89 -14.39
CA ASN A 68 1.04 1.26 -14.44
C ASN A 68 1.35 2.53 -13.62
N ALA A 69 0.49 2.87 -12.64
CA ALA A 69 0.66 4.04 -11.80
C ALA A 69 1.88 3.85 -10.89
N HIS A 70 2.68 4.90 -10.77
CA HIS A 70 3.78 4.93 -9.82
C HIS A 70 3.24 4.98 -8.39
N LEU A 71 3.56 3.96 -7.59
CA LEU A 71 3.14 3.89 -6.19
C LEU A 71 4.23 4.33 -5.23
N GLY A 72 5.49 3.98 -5.53
CA GLY A 72 6.66 4.31 -4.71
C GLY A 72 7.77 3.28 -4.87
N HIS A 73 8.38 2.90 -3.75
CA HIS A 73 9.51 1.97 -3.74
C HIS A 73 9.40 0.92 -2.63
N VAL A 74 9.96 -0.27 -2.87
CA VAL A 74 10.11 -1.32 -1.86
C VAL A 74 11.58 -1.50 -1.49
N PHE A 75 11.81 -1.72 -0.20
CA PHE A 75 13.13 -1.95 0.39
C PHE A 75 13.09 -3.20 1.26
N ALA A 76 14.22 -3.92 1.34
CA ALA A 76 14.38 -4.94 2.36
C ALA A 76 14.50 -4.25 3.74
N ASP A 77 13.63 -4.63 4.68
CA ASP A 77 13.61 -4.05 6.03
C ASP A 77 13.43 -5.18 7.07
N PRO A 78 14.45 -5.44 7.91
CA PRO A 78 14.41 -6.54 8.88
C PRO A 78 13.44 -6.29 10.05
N LYS A 79 12.97 -5.04 10.24
CA LYS A 79 11.96 -4.72 11.26
C LYS A 79 10.55 -4.98 10.77
N SER A 80 10.36 -5.10 9.44
CA SER A 80 9.06 -5.47 8.88
C SER A 80 8.75 -6.95 9.17
N PRO A 81 7.50 -7.29 9.54
CA PRO A 81 7.08 -8.69 9.74
C PRO A 81 7.35 -9.60 8.54
N THR A 82 7.46 -9.03 7.34
CA THR A 82 7.65 -9.73 6.07
C THR A 82 9.06 -9.58 5.50
N GLY A 83 9.95 -8.87 6.20
CA GLY A 83 11.27 -8.51 5.71
C GLY A 83 11.27 -7.43 4.61
N GLN A 84 10.12 -6.86 4.26
CA GLN A 84 9.97 -5.86 3.20
C GLN A 84 9.22 -4.63 3.68
N ARG A 85 9.64 -3.46 3.21
CA ARG A 85 8.99 -2.16 3.48
C ARG A 85 8.62 -1.50 2.16
N TYR A 86 7.31 -1.41 1.92
CA TYR A 86 6.73 -0.66 0.82
C TYR A 86 6.54 0.79 1.27
N ALA A 87 7.43 1.67 0.82
CA ALA A 87 7.34 3.11 1.02
C ALA A 87 6.61 3.72 -0.18
N VAL A 88 5.33 4.02 0.01
CA VAL A 88 4.45 4.44 -1.08
C VAL A 88 3.91 5.85 -0.86
N ASN A 89 3.49 6.51 -1.93
CA ASN A 89 2.97 7.86 -1.87
C ASN A 89 1.47 7.83 -1.59
N SER A 90 1.02 8.52 -0.53
CA SER A 90 -0.41 8.60 -0.21
C SER A 90 -1.26 9.19 -1.34
N ALA A 91 -0.67 10.03 -2.21
CA ALA A 91 -1.37 10.64 -3.34
C ALA A 91 -1.74 9.62 -4.45
N ALA A 92 -1.09 8.45 -4.48
CA ALA A 92 -1.36 7.41 -5.47
C ALA A 92 -2.59 6.55 -5.14
N PHE A 93 -3.19 6.73 -3.95
CA PHE A 93 -4.26 5.87 -3.46
C PHE A 93 -5.50 6.65 -3.03
N HIS A 94 -6.63 5.96 -3.11
CA HIS A 94 -7.85 6.35 -2.40
C HIS A 94 -8.06 5.41 -1.21
N PHE A 95 -8.30 5.98 -0.03
CA PHE A 95 -8.58 5.19 1.17
C PHE A 95 -10.07 4.88 1.25
N ILE A 96 -10.41 3.60 1.42
CA ILE A 96 -11.78 3.14 1.63
C ILE A 96 -11.88 2.52 3.03
N PRO A 97 -12.61 3.13 3.98
CA PRO A 97 -12.80 2.58 5.31
C PRO A 97 -13.63 1.28 5.25
N VAL A 98 -13.40 0.37 6.20
CA VAL A 98 -14.10 -0.94 6.27
C VAL A 98 -15.62 -0.81 6.21
N GLU A 99 -16.16 0.25 6.82
CA GLU A 99 -17.59 0.55 6.84
C GLU A 99 -18.19 0.77 5.45
N GLU A 100 -17.40 1.35 4.52
CA GLU A 100 -17.82 1.60 3.13
C GLU A 100 -17.46 0.46 2.17
N MET A 101 -16.59 -0.47 2.58
CA MET A 101 -16.07 -1.53 1.70
C MET A 101 -17.19 -2.41 1.13
N LYS A 102 -18.18 -2.80 1.94
CA LYS A 102 -19.31 -3.62 1.47
C LYS A 102 -20.13 -2.92 0.39
N GLY A 103 -20.48 -1.65 0.63
CA GLY A 103 -21.27 -0.85 -0.32
C GLY A 103 -20.55 -0.55 -1.63
N ARG A 104 -19.20 -0.56 -1.62
CA ARG A 104 -18.37 -0.32 -2.79
C ARG A 104 -17.89 -1.61 -3.51
N GLY A 105 -18.36 -2.79 -3.08
CA GLY A 105 -18.02 -4.06 -3.73
C GLY A 105 -16.69 -4.70 -3.27
N TYR A 106 -16.08 -4.21 -2.19
CA TYR A 106 -14.86 -4.75 -1.60
C TYR A 106 -15.11 -5.71 -0.43
N GLU A 107 -16.29 -6.34 -0.39
CA GLU A 107 -16.69 -7.22 0.72
C GLU A 107 -15.70 -8.37 0.95
N ALA A 108 -15.13 -8.93 -0.12
CA ALA A 108 -14.12 -9.99 -0.06
C ALA A 108 -12.86 -9.60 0.75
N TYR A 109 -12.56 -8.30 0.86
CA TYR A 109 -11.40 -7.78 1.60
C TYR A 109 -11.74 -7.36 3.03
N VAL A 110 -13.02 -7.32 3.39
CA VAL A 110 -13.45 -6.99 4.77
C VAL A 110 -12.91 -8.05 5.75
N SER A 111 -12.82 -9.31 5.33
CA SER A 111 -12.26 -10.40 6.12
C SER A 111 -10.79 -10.20 6.53
N LEU A 112 -10.04 -9.32 5.85
CA LEU A 112 -8.68 -8.94 6.27
C LEU A 112 -8.66 -8.22 7.63
N PHE A 113 -9.78 -7.61 8.01
CA PHE A 113 -9.92 -6.81 9.23
C PHE A 113 -10.68 -7.53 10.35
N ASP A 114 -11.29 -8.68 10.04
CA ASP A 114 -12.07 -9.53 10.95
C ASP A 114 -11.19 -10.45 11.80
N LYS A 115 -10.00 -10.81 11.30
CA LYS A 115 -8.98 -11.53 12.09
C LYS A 115 -8.36 -10.62 13.15
N LYS A 116 -9.02 -10.47 14.29
CA LYS A 116 -8.40 -10.06 15.55
C LYS A 116 -9.00 -10.80 16.73
#